data_AF-A0A0F4YQL6-F1
#
_entry.id   AF-A0A0F4YQL6-F1
#
_cell.length_a   1.000
_cell.length_b   1.000
_cell.length_c   1.000
_cell.angle_alpha   90.00
_cell.angle_beta   90.00
_cell.angle_gamma   90.00
#
_symmetry.space_group_name_H-M   'P 1'
#
loop_
_entity.id
_entity.type
_entity.pdbx_description
1 polymer ?
#
loop_
_entity_poly.entity_id
_entity_poly.type
_entity_poly.pdbx_seq_one_letter_code
_entity_poly.pdbx_strand_id
1 'polypeptide(L)'
;MKPFIDRIIGIFGVDGKIWIRVYEIRESEKGSKKATETPDDKPVVKRDNLPDISLVEIGPRFVLTPIVILEGSFGGPVIYENKEYVSPNQVRREIRLQKAARRAQRQDMQTDRLMKKSTLGLAEQGKKRDALDTREVFG
;
A
#
# COMPACT_ATOMS: atom_id res chain seq x y z
N MET A 1 36.38 -17.86 26.80
CA MET A 1 35.07 -17.18 26.85
C MET A 1 34.14 -17.91 25.89
N LYS A 2 33.06 -18.51 26.39
CA LYS A 2 32.09 -19.24 25.55
C LYS A 2 31.22 -18.21 24.81
N PRO A 3 31.00 -18.33 23.50
CA PRO A 3 30.10 -17.41 22.78
C PRO A 3 28.64 -17.64 23.23
N PHE A 4 27.94 -16.53 23.50
CA PHE A 4 26.51 -16.52 23.82
C PHE A 4 25.69 -16.25 22.57
N ILE A 5 24.52 -16.89 22.47
CA ILE A 5 23.57 -16.71 21.36
C ILE A 5 22.36 -15.98 21.96
N ASP A 6 22.28 -14.68 21.73
CA ASP A 6 21.20 -13.87 22.28
C ASP A 6 20.14 -13.50 21.23
N ARG A 7 20.42 -13.68 19.94
CA ARG A 7 19.59 -13.13 18.85
C ARG A 7 19.13 -14.21 17.87
N ILE A 8 17.86 -14.14 17.48
CA ILE A 8 17.22 -14.97 16.45
C ILE A 8 16.67 -14.05 15.36
N ILE A 9 16.86 -14.45 14.10
CA ILE A 9 16.18 -13.82 12.95
C ILE A 9 15.11 -14.79 12.46
N GLY A 10 13.85 -14.38 12.55
CA GLY A 10 12.71 -15.09 11.97
C GLY A 10 12.49 -14.65 10.53
N ILE A 11 12.53 -15.60 9.60
CA ILE A 11 12.23 -15.39 8.17
C ILE A 11 10.95 -16.16 7.86
N PHE A 12 9.92 -15.44 7.43
CA PHE A 12 8.60 -16.03 7.14
C PHE A 12 8.17 -15.71 5.71
N GLY A 13 7.79 -16.74 4.95
CA GLY A 13 7.18 -16.58 3.64
C GLY A 13 5.66 -16.53 3.76
N VAL A 14 5.05 -15.36 3.51
CA VAL A 14 3.60 -15.15 3.57
C VAL A 14 3.18 -14.24 2.42
N ASP A 15 2.17 -14.64 1.64
CA ASP A 15 1.62 -13.84 0.52
C ASP A 15 2.67 -13.42 -0.52
N GLY A 16 3.55 -14.34 -0.92
CA GLY A 16 4.64 -14.07 -1.87
C GLY A 16 5.70 -13.07 -1.37
N LYS A 17 5.61 -12.66 -0.10
CA LYS A 17 6.51 -11.70 0.54
C LYS A 17 7.30 -12.38 1.66
N ILE A 18 8.49 -11.87 1.90
CA ILE A 18 9.39 -12.37 2.94
C ILE A 18 9.34 -11.39 4.11
N TRP A 19 8.88 -11.86 5.25
CA TRP A 19 8.81 -11.10 6.49
C TRP A 19 10.02 -11.43 7.33
N ILE A 20 10.76 -10.41 7.73
CA ILE A 20 11.94 -10.56 8.59
C ILE A 20 11.68 -9.87 9.92
N ARG A 21 11.94 -10.60 11.00
CA ARG A 21 11.81 -10.15 12.38
C ARG A 21 13.03 -10.55 13.18
N VAL A 22 13.45 -9.69 14.10
CA VAL A 22 14.64 -9.92 14.94
C VAL A 22 14.21 -9.99 16.40
N TYR A 23 14.51 -11.12 17.03
CA TYR A 23 14.17 -11.45 18.40
C TYR A 23 15.44 -11.53 19.26
N GLU A 24 15.33 -11.13 20.52
CA GLU A 24 16.27 -11.46 21.58
C GLU A 24 15.70 -12.58 22.43
N ILE A 25 16.57 -13.52 22.79
CA ILE A 25 16.27 -14.61 23.70
C ILE A 25 16.44 -14.08 25.13
N ARG A 26 15.36 -14.13 25.92
CA ARG A 26 15.37 -13.83 27.35
C ARG A 26 15.04 -15.09 28.14
N GLU A 27 15.99 -15.52 28.93
CA GLU A 27 15.81 -16.60 29.90
C GLU A 27 15.27 -16.02 31.21
N SER A 28 14.23 -16.64 31.78
CA SER A 28 13.77 -16.32 33.13
C SER A 28 13.89 -17.54 34.04
N GLU A 29 14.54 -17.36 35.19
CA GLU A 29 14.57 -18.38 36.23
C GLU A 29 13.17 -18.48 36.89
N LYS A 30 12.72 -19.70 37.14
CA LYS A 30 11.46 -19.97 37.84
C LYS A 30 11.58 -19.54 39.31
N GLY A 31 11.33 -18.27 39.59
CA GLY A 31 11.41 -17.75 40.97
C GLY A 31 10.65 -16.45 41.28
N SER A 32 10.11 -15.71 40.31
CA SER A 32 9.55 -14.37 40.60
C SER A 32 8.42 -13.90 39.68
N LYS A 33 7.49 -14.76 39.31
CA LYS A 33 6.22 -14.31 38.70
C LYS A 33 5.03 -14.74 39.55
N LYS A 34 4.55 -13.80 40.38
CA LYS A 34 3.17 -13.81 40.90
C LYS A 34 2.23 -13.82 39.70
N ALA A 35 1.21 -14.67 39.80
CA ALA A 35 0.19 -14.91 38.80
C ALA A 35 -0.49 -13.61 38.34
N THR A 36 -0.38 -13.31 37.04
CA THR A 36 -1.39 -12.54 36.33
C THR A 36 -1.78 -13.39 35.13
N GLU A 37 -2.93 -14.04 35.25
CA GLU A 37 -3.49 -14.98 34.29
C GLU A 37 -3.93 -14.23 33.03
N THR A 38 -3.47 -14.69 31.86
CA THR A 38 -4.20 -14.59 30.60
C THR A 38 -4.23 -16.01 30.01
N PRO A 39 -5.41 -16.59 29.73
CA PRO A 39 -5.54 -18.02 29.52
C PRO A 39 -5.59 -18.34 28.02
N ASP A 40 -4.52 -18.12 27.27
CA ASP A 40 -4.46 -18.56 25.86
C ASP A 40 -3.01 -18.81 25.44
N ASP A 41 -2.39 -19.87 25.97
CA ASP A 41 -1.27 -20.50 25.26
C ASP A 41 -1.18 -22.00 25.58
N LYS A 42 -1.05 -22.79 24.51
CA LYS A 42 -1.09 -24.26 24.51
C LYS A 42 0.01 -24.86 25.40
N PRO A 43 -0.21 -26.03 26.03
CA PRO A 43 0.76 -26.61 26.95
C PRO A 43 1.96 -27.15 26.17
N VAL A 44 3.06 -26.41 26.17
CA VAL A 44 4.36 -26.94 25.71
C VAL A 44 4.86 -27.91 26.76
N VAL A 45 5.17 -29.13 26.32
CA VAL A 45 5.66 -30.28 27.11
C VAL A 45 6.73 -29.82 28.10
N LYS A 46 6.41 -29.91 29.40
CA LYS A 46 7.34 -29.60 30.50
C LYS A 46 8.42 -30.69 30.52
N ARG A 47 9.62 -30.37 30.04
CA ARG A 47 10.82 -31.15 30.35
C ARG A 47 11.42 -30.56 31.61
N ASP A 48 11.48 -31.39 32.64
CA ASP A 48 12.02 -31.02 33.95
C ASP A 48 13.47 -30.52 33.80
N ASN A 49 13.74 -29.30 34.27
CA ASN A 49 15.04 -28.61 34.33
C ASN A 49 15.51 -27.73 33.14
N LEU A 50 14.65 -27.31 32.21
CA LEU A 50 15.00 -26.20 31.30
C LEU A 50 14.52 -24.83 31.81
N PRO A 51 15.31 -23.74 31.66
CA PRO A 51 14.87 -22.38 31.96
C PRO A 51 13.71 -21.99 31.03
N ASP A 52 12.79 -21.15 31.53
CA ASP A 52 11.69 -20.65 30.70
C ASP A 52 12.24 -19.60 29.74
N ILE A 53 12.31 -19.97 28.45
CA ILE A 53 12.82 -19.12 27.38
C ILE A 53 11.67 -18.31 26.79
N SER A 54 11.84 -16.99 26.74
CA SER A 54 10.91 -16.05 26.11
C SER A 54 11.62 -15.26 25.00
N LEU A 55 10.90 -14.93 23.94
CA LEU A 55 11.43 -14.14 22.82
C LEU A 55 10.86 -12.73 22.88
N VAL A 56 11.73 -11.72 22.82
CA VAL A 56 11.33 -10.31 22.76
C VAL A 56 11.72 -9.73 21.40
N GLU A 57 10.78 -9.14 20.68
CA GLU A 57 11.07 -8.46 19.41
C GLU A 57 11.85 -7.16 19.66
N ILE A 58 13.13 -7.13 19.28
CA ILE A 58 14.02 -5.96 19.41
C ILE A 58 14.09 -5.16 18.11
N GLY A 59 14.35 -5.87 17.01
CA GLY A 59 15.00 -5.28 15.85
C GLY A 59 14.12 -5.20 14.60
N PRO A 60 14.61 -4.50 13.56
CA PRO A 60 13.78 -3.91 12.53
C PRO A 60 12.85 -4.93 11.90
N ARG A 61 11.59 -4.54 11.78
CA ARG A 61 10.57 -5.31 11.09
C ARG A 61 10.51 -4.80 9.67
N PHE A 62 10.74 -5.68 8.71
CA PHE A 62 10.62 -5.31 7.31
C PHE A 62 10.12 -6.48 6.49
N VAL A 63 9.53 -6.11 5.35
CA VAL A 63 8.95 -7.03 4.38
C VAL A 63 9.71 -6.82 3.08
N LEU A 64 10.27 -7.90 2.55
CA LEU A 64 10.96 -7.92 1.27
C LEU A 64 10.05 -8.56 0.23
N THR A 65 9.93 -7.89 -0.91
CA THR A 65 9.33 -8.45 -2.11
C THR A 65 10.45 -8.68 -3.12
N PRO A 66 10.76 -9.94 -3.47
CA PRO A 66 11.71 -10.21 -4.55
C PRO A 66 11.22 -9.58 -5.86
N ILE A 67 12.10 -8.85 -6.53
CA ILE A 67 11.79 -8.14 -7.79
C ILE A 67 12.37 -8.92 -8.97
N VAL A 68 13.70 -9.08 -8.99
CA VAL A 68 14.44 -9.76 -10.06
C VAL A 68 15.57 -10.59 -9.45
N ILE A 69 15.86 -11.76 -10.03
CA ILE A 69 17.08 -12.52 -9.75
C ILE A 69 17.89 -12.60 -11.04
N LEU A 70 19.18 -12.27 -10.94
CA LEU A 70 20.13 -12.30 -12.03
C LEU A 70 21.02 -13.54 -11.89
N GLU A 71 21.46 -14.10 -13.02
CA GLU A 71 22.37 -15.25 -13.04
C GLU A 71 23.76 -14.92 -12.45
N GLY A 72 24.25 -13.69 -12.68
CA GLY A 72 25.57 -13.24 -12.27
C GLY A 72 25.57 -12.28 -11.08
N SER A 73 26.77 -11.95 -10.61
CA SER A 73 26.98 -10.94 -9.58
C SER A 73 26.71 -9.54 -10.16
N PHE A 74 25.60 -8.93 -9.76
CA PHE A 74 25.15 -7.60 -10.21
C PHE A 74 24.93 -7.46 -11.75
N GLY A 75 24.78 -8.56 -12.48
CA GLY A 75 24.60 -8.54 -13.94
C GLY A 75 24.26 -9.91 -14.51
N GLY A 76 24.15 -10.00 -15.83
CA GLY A 76 23.75 -11.22 -16.53
C GLY A 76 22.24 -11.30 -16.80
N PRO A 77 21.78 -12.37 -17.47
CA PRO A 77 20.37 -12.51 -17.82
C PRO A 77 19.49 -12.66 -16.58
N VAL A 78 18.26 -12.18 -16.71
CA VAL A 78 17.22 -12.30 -15.68
C VAL A 78 16.71 -13.74 -15.69
N ILE A 79 16.90 -14.45 -14.59
CA ILE A 79 16.42 -15.83 -14.42
C ILE A 79 15.07 -15.88 -13.71
N TYR A 80 14.70 -14.82 -12.99
CA TYR A 80 13.41 -14.68 -12.34
C TYR A 80 13.00 -13.22 -12.32
N GLU A 81 11.72 -12.98 -12.63
CA GLU A 81 11.08 -11.67 -12.53
C GLU A 81 9.70 -11.83 -11.90
N ASN A 82 9.43 -11.03 -10.87
CA ASN A 82 8.13 -11.03 -10.20
C ASN A 82 7.10 -10.20 -10.99
N LYS A 83 6.18 -10.89 -11.67
CA LYS A 83 5.10 -10.25 -12.47
C LYS A 83 4.08 -9.49 -11.63
N GLU A 84 3.97 -9.78 -10.34
CA GLU A 84 3.03 -9.12 -9.43
C GLU A 84 3.61 -7.82 -8.86
N TYR A 85 4.92 -7.61 -8.98
CA TYR A 85 5.57 -6.42 -8.46
C TYR A 85 5.26 -5.20 -9.35
N VAL A 86 4.54 -4.24 -8.79
CA VAL A 86 4.36 -2.91 -9.38
C VAL A 86 5.26 -1.93 -8.66
N SER A 87 6.09 -1.20 -9.43
CA SER A 87 6.98 -0.21 -8.82
C SER A 87 6.19 0.92 -8.14
N PRO A 88 6.59 1.40 -6.94
CA PRO A 88 5.91 2.51 -6.29
C PRO A 88 5.89 3.80 -7.14
N ASN A 89 6.89 3.96 -8.01
CA ASN A 89 6.95 5.08 -8.96
C ASN A 89 5.85 4.96 -10.03
N GLN A 90 5.58 3.77 -10.53
CA GLN A 90 4.51 3.51 -11.48
C GLN A 90 3.14 3.75 -10.85
N VAL A 91 2.90 3.26 -9.63
CA VAL A 91 1.65 3.54 -8.89
C VAL A 91 1.44 5.04 -8.71
N ARG A 92 2.49 5.77 -8.30
CA ARG A 92 2.43 7.24 -8.15
C ARG A 92 2.16 7.96 -9.48
N ARG A 93 2.76 7.49 -10.57
CA ARG A 93 2.53 8.01 -11.92
C ARG A 93 1.09 7.78 -12.35
N GLU A 94 0.55 6.59 -12.14
CA GLU A 94 -0.82 6.23 -12.51
C GLU A 94 -1.84 7.09 -11.77
N ILE A 95 -1.69 7.26 -10.46
CA ILE A 95 -2.55 8.15 -9.66
C ILE A 95 -2.53 9.58 -10.21
N ARG A 96 -1.35 10.07 -10.62
CA ARG A 96 -1.22 11.41 -11.21
C ARG A 96 -1.94 11.51 -12.57
N LEU A 97 -1.79 10.49 -13.40
CA LEU A 97 -2.44 10.42 -14.71
C LEU A 97 -3.97 10.39 -14.58
N GLN A 98 -4.50 9.56 -13.67
CA GLN A 98 -5.93 9.50 -13.38
C GLN A 98 -6.48 10.86 -12.90
N LYS A 99 -5.74 11.57 -12.05
CA LYS A 99 -6.09 12.93 -11.62
C LYS A 99 -6.10 13.93 -12.78
N ALA A 100 -5.10 13.86 -13.66
CA ALA A 100 -5.02 14.71 -14.85
C ALA A 100 -6.17 14.43 -15.83
N ALA A 101 -6.49 13.15 -16.09
CA ALA A 101 -7.61 12.75 -16.93
C ALA A 101 -8.94 13.28 -16.40
N ARG A 102 -9.17 13.18 -15.08
CA ARG A 102 -10.36 13.77 -14.45
C ARG A 102 -10.44 15.29 -14.64
N ARG A 103 -9.30 15.99 -14.63
CA ARG A 103 -9.25 17.43 -14.88
C ARG A 103 -9.56 17.75 -16.35
N ALA A 104 -8.97 17.02 -17.29
CA ALA A 104 -9.25 17.16 -18.73
C ALA A 104 -10.74 16.96 -19.01
N GLN A 105 -11.33 15.88 -18.51
CA GLN A 105 -12.76 15.61 -18.68
C GLN A 105 -13.66 16.74 -18.14
N ARG A 106 -13.28 17.39 -17.03
CA ARG A 106 -14.02 18.56 -16.51
C ARG A 106 -13.88 19.77 -17.42
N GLN A 107 -12.71 19.99 -17.99
CA GLN A 107 -12.48 21.06 -18.94
C GLN A 107 -13.28 20.83 -20.22
N ASP A 108 -13.25 19.60 -20.76
CA ASP A 108 -14.02 19.20 -21.94
C ASP A 108 -15.53 19.36 -21.71
N MET A 109 -16.04 18.96 -20.55
CA MET A 109 -17.45 19.19 -20.20
C MET A 109 -17.81 20.69 -20.15
N GLN A 110 -16.90 21.55 -19.68
CA GLN A 110 -17.12 23.00 -19.66
C GLN A 110 -17.09 23.59 -21.07
N THR A 111 -16.14 23.19 -21.91
CA THR A 111 -16.05 23.64 -23.31
C THR A 111 -17.25 23.16 -24.10
N ASP A 112 -17.67 21.89 -23.94
CA ASP A 112 -18.85 21.33 -24.59
C ASP A 112 -20.12 22.07 -24.20
N ARG A 113 -20.26 22.42 -22.92
CA ARG A 113 -21.40 23.24 -22.45
C ARG A 113 -21.41 24.61 -23.10
N LEU A 114 -20.24 25.23 -23.26
CA LEU A 114 -20.09 26.55 -23.87
C LEU A 114 -20.39 26.49 -25.39
N MET A 115 -19.90 25.46 -26.07
CA MET A 115 -20.21 25.18 -27.48
C MET A 115 -21.70 24.90 -27.70
N LYS A 116 -22.34 24.11 -26.83
CA LYS A 116 -23.80 23.89 -26.86
C LYS A 116 -24.57 25.20 -26.66
N LYS A 117 -24.13 26.06 -25.74
CA LYS A 117 -24.74 27.38 -25.53
C LYS A 117 -24.56 28.29 -26.77
N SER A 118 -23.39 28.25 -27.41
CA SER A 118 -23.10 29.01 -28.64
C SER A 118 -23.94 28.52 -29.83
N THR A 119 -23.96 27.21 -30.09
CA THR A 119 -24.74 26.60 -31.18
C THR A 119 -26.24 26.82 -31.04
N LEU A 120 -26.77 26.84 -29.82
CA LEU A 120 -28.17 27.18 -29.53
C LEU A 120 -28.47 28.70 -29.65
N GLY A 121 -27.48 29.53 -30.00
CA GLY A 121 -27.65 30.98 -30.12
C GLY A 121 -27.93 31.67 -28.78
N LEU A 122 -27.50 31.08 -27.66
CA LEU A 122 -27.73 31.61 -26.30
C LEU A 122 -26.54 32.41 -25.76
N ALA A 123 -25.47 32.58 -26.55
CA ALA A 123 -24.18 33.07 -26.06
C ALA A 123 -24.06 34.60 -25.98
N GLU A 124 -24.56 35.38 -26.96
CA GLU A 124 -24.36 36.85 -26.96
C GLU A 124 -25.50 37.66 -27.58
N GLN A 125 -26.30 37.10 -28.47
CA GLN A 125 -27.55 37.71 -28.90
C GLN A 125 -28.66 36.81 -28.35
N GLY A 126 -29.54 37.36 -27.50
CA GLY A 126 -30.70 36.61 -27.00
C GLY A 126 -31.43 35.91 -28.15
N LYS A 127 -32.10 34.78 -27.84
CA LYS A 127 -32.96 33.99 -28.73
C LYS A 127 -33.39 34.82 -29.95
N LYS A 128 -33.09 34.37 -31.19
CA LYS A 128 -33.58 35.01 -32.41
C LYS A 128 -35.05 35.39 -32.17
N ARG A 129 -35.32 36.69 -32.24
CA ARG A 129 -36.65 37.23 -31.93
C ARG A 129 -37.62 36.60 -32.92
N ASP A 130 -38.62 35.95 -32.36
CA ASP A 130 -39.69 35.35 -33.12
C ASP A 130 -40.79 36.39 -33.29
N ALA A 131 -41.56 36.33 -34.38
CA ALA A 131 -42.59 37.32 -34.67
C ALA A 131 -43.71 37.36 -33.60
N LEU A 132 -43.74 36.36 -32.71
CA LEU A 132 -44.66 36.22 -31.58
C LEU A 132 -44.03 36.65 -30.24
N ASP A 133 -42.81 37.21 -30.22
CA ASP A 133 -42.18 37.66 -28.98
C ASP A 133 -42.99 38.82 -28.38
N THR A 134 -43.36 38.71 -27.10
CA THR A 134 -44.16 39.69 -26.36
C THR A 134 -43.64 41.13 -26.46
N ARG A 135 -42.34 41.35 -26.64
CA ARG A 135 -41.75 42.68 -26.84
C ARG A 135 -41.91 43.23 -28.26
N GLU A 136 -42.12 42.38 -29.26
CA GLU A 136 -42.44 42.80 -30.64
C GLU A 136 -43.94 42.97 -30.84
N VAL A 137 -44.75 42.10 -30.23
CA VAL A 137 -46.21 42.11 -30.39
C VAL A 137 -46.88 43.20 -29.55
N PHE A 138 -46.32 43.52 -28.38
CA PHE A 138 -46.90 44.46 -27.42
C PHE A 138 -45.95 45.60 -27.04
N GLY A 139 -45.03 45.95 -27.94
CA GLY A 139 -44.06 47.04 -27.76
C GLY A 139 -44.70 48.37 -27.33
#